data_AF-A0A940L3J2-F1
#
_entry.id   AF-A0A940L3J2-F1
#
_cell.length_a   1.000
_cell.length_b   1.000
_cell.length_c   1.000
_cell.angle_alpha   90.00
_cell.angle_beta   90.00
_cell.angle_gamma   90.00
#
_symmetry.space_group_name_H-M   'P 1'
#
loop_
_entity.id
_entity.type
_entity.pdbx_description
1 polymer ?
#
loop_
_entity_poly.entity_id
_entity_poly.type
_entity_poly.pdbx_seq_one_letter_code
_entity_poly.pdbx_strand_id
1 'polypeptide(L)' 'QETGVCSGDSGGPLFAKVNDKVTMIGVTSMVMDNSDAAEKRSCHGISLFVDLRAQLKWVQDTIAELELAKQLKN' A
#
# COMPACT_ATOMS: atom_id res chain seq x y z
N GLN A 1 2.29 -6.02 21.89
CA GLN A 1 2.84 -6.56 20.63
C GLN A 1 2.43 -5.57 19.57
N GLU A 2 3.35 -4.69 19.15
CA GLU A 2 3.07 -3.73 18.09
C GLU A 2 3.96 -4.09 16.91
N THR A 3 3.43 -4.97 16.07
CA THR A 3 4.06 -5.37 14.81
C THR A 3 3.62 -4.37 13.75
N GLY A 4 4.56 -3.59 13.24
CA GLY A 4 4.39 -2.74 12.06
C GLY A 4 4.81 -3.46 10.79
N VAL A 5 4.75 -2.73 9.69
CA VAL A 5 5.35 -3.08 8.40
C VAL A 5 6.86 -3.25 8.55
N CYS A 6 7.48 -4.17 7.81
CA CYS A 6 8.92 -4.41 7.79
C CYS A 6 9.54 -4.05 6.42
N SER A 7 10.88 -4.14 6.35
CA SER A 7 11.56 -4.21 5.05
C SER A 7 11.07 -5.42 4.25
N GLY A 8 10.73 -5.19 2.99
CA GLY A 8 10.16 -6.22 2.10
C GLY A 8 8.64 -6.14 1.93
N ASP A 9 7.92 -5.47 2.83
CA ASP A 9 6.46 -5.30 2.75
C ASP A 9 6.04 -4.11 1.86
N SER A 10 7.00 -3.26 1.43
CA SER A 10 6.74 -2.13 0.54
C SER A 10 5.99 -2.56 -0.73
N GLY A 11 4.93 -1.82 -1.07
CA GLY A 11 4.02 -2.15 -2.17
C GLY A 11 2.87 -3.09 -1.79
N GLY A 12 2.92 -3.72 -0.60
CA GLY A 12 1.86 -4.58 -0.10
C GLY A 12 0.56 -3.83 0.25
N PRO A 13 -0.58 -4.54 0.36
CA PRO A 13 -1.87 -3.93 0.65
C PRO A 13 -2.11 -3.66 2.14
N LEU A 14 -2.67 -2.50 2.45
CA LEU A 14 -3.36 -2.25 3.71
C LEU A 14 -4.86 -2.50 3.53
N PHE A 15 -5.40 -3.43 4.30
CA PHE A 15 -6.82 -3.78 4.26
C PHE A 15 -7.59 -3.25 5.47
N ALA A 16 -8.85 -2.90 5.24
CA ALA A 16 -9.85 -2.69 6.29
C ALA A 16 -11.05 -3.60 6.06
N LYS A 17 -11.61 -4.15 7.15
CA LYS A 17 -12.87 -4.89 7.10
C LYS A 17 -14.03 -3.90 7.15
N VAL A 18 -14.78 -3.77 6.05
CA VAL A 18 -15.94 -2.87 5.91
C VAL A 18 -17.13 -3.71 5.47
N ASN A 19 -18.21 -3.74 6.25
CA ASN A 19 -19.42 -4.52 5.94
C ASN A 19 -19.13 -5.98 5.55
N ASP A 20 -18.29 -6.65 6.35
CA ASP A 20 -17.81 -8.02 6.12
C ASP A 20 -17.00 -8.26 4.84
N LYS A 21 -16.58 -7.20 4.15
CA LYS A 21 -15.68 -7.26 3.00
C LYS A 21 -14.30 -6.75 3.37
N VAL A 22 -13.26 -7.40 2.84
CA VAL A 22 -11.87 -6.97 2.94
C VAL A 22 -11.62 -5.95 1.83
N THR A 23 -11.48 -4.68 2.20
CA THR A 23 -11.32 -3.57 1.26
C THR A 23 -9.90 -3.04 1.36
N MET A 24 -9.19 -2.93 0.24
CA MET A 24 -7.87 -2.30 0.19
C MET A 24 -8.02 -0.79 0.32
N ILE A 25 -7.38 -0.20 1.31
CA ILE A 25 -7.48 1.23 1.63
C ILE A 25 -6.14 1.96 1.50
N GLY A 26 -5.04 1.22 1.40
CA GLY A 26 -3.73 1.81 1.21
C GLY A 26 -2.69 0.84 0.67
N VAL A 27 -1.54 1.39 0.32
CA VAL A 27 -0.36 0.66 -0.13
C VAL A 27 0.78 0.96 0.82
N THR A 28 1.43 -0.07 1.33
CA THR A 28 2.60 0.05 2.19
C THR A 28 3.71 0.84 1.50
N SER A 29 4.20 1.89 2.14
CA SER A 29 5.24 2.75 1.58
C SER A 29 6.56 2.61 2.35
N MET A 30 6.57 3.06 3.60
CA MET A 30 7.79 3.14 4.40
C MET A 30 7.47 3.03 5.89
N VAL A 31 8.52 2.92 6.70
CA VAL A 31 8.43 3.00 8.16
C VAL A 31 9.26 4.16 8.65
N MET A 32 8.67 4.98 9.52
CA MET A 32 9.41 5.98 10.28
C MET A 32 9.82 5.37 11.62
N ASP A 33 11.13 5.18 11.80
CA ASP A 33 11.74 4.75 13.05
C ASP A 33 12.74 5.82 13.48
N ASN A 34 12.61 6.32 14.71
CA ASN A 34 13.48 7.34 15.29
C ASN A 34 14.57 6.74 16.20
N SER A 35 14.74 5.42 16.19
CA SER A 35 15.79 4.78 16.97
C SER A 35 17.13 4.78 16.23
N ASP A 36 18.19 5.19 16.93
CA ASP A 36 19.59 5.17 16.44
C ASP A 36 20.13 3.75 16.18
N ALA A 37 19.30 2.73 16.35
CA ALA A 37 19.65 1.34 16.09
C ALA A 37 19.46 1.04 14.60
N ALA A 38 20.44 1.45 13.81
CA ALA A 38 20.60 1.02 12.43
C ALA A 38 20.32 -0.51 12.32
N GLU A 39 19.36 -0.84 11.47
CA GLU A 39 19.04 -2.16 10.92
C GLU A 39 18.13 -3.14 11.67
N LYS A 40 17.87 -3.06 12.99
CA LYS A 40 17.18 -4.20 13.66
C LYS A 40 15.74 -3.99 14.12
N ARG A 41 15.14 -2.82 13.90
CA ARG A 41 13.77 -2.53 14.36
C ARG A 41 12.82 -1.93 13.33
N SER A 42 13.12 -2.00 12.02
CA SER A 42 12.23 -1.48 10.97
C SER A 42 10.79 -2.01 11.03
N CYS A 43 10.55 -3.15 11.69
CA CYS A 43 9.23 -3.71 11.97
C CYS A 43 8.44 -3.07 13.13
N HIS A 44 9.00 -2.10 13.84
CA HIS A 44 8.44 -1.55 15.09
C HIS A 44 8.26 -0.02 15.05
N GLY A 45 8.55 0.62 13.92
CA GLY A 45 8.31 2.05 13.72
C GLY A 45 6.89 2.34 13.23
N ILE A 46 6.59 3.63 13.08
CA ILE A 46 5.31 4.09 12.54
C ILE A 46 5.25 3.71 11.05
N SER A 47 4.31 2.85 10.69
CA SER A 47 4.08 2.45 9.31
C SER A 47 3.31 3.52 8.55
N LEU A 48 3.84 3.93 7.40
CA LEU A 48 3.22 4.89 6.50
C LEU A 48 2.72 4.20 5.23
N PHE A 49 1.53 4.61 4.83
CA PHE A 49 0.82 4.06 3.67
C PHE A 49 0.42 5.18 2.72
N VAL A 50 0.45 4.88 1.43
CA VAL A 50 -0.24 5.71 0.44
C VAL A 50 -1.74 5.49 0.61
N ASP A 51 -2.50 6.58 0.79
CA ASP A 51 -3.96 6.51 0.84
C ASP A 51 -4.52 6.22 -0.55
N LEU A 52 -5.05 5.02 -0.76
CA LEU A 52 -5.55 4.59 -2.06
C LEU A 52 -6.78 5.40 -2.49
N ARG A 53 -7.54 5.95 -1.54
CA ARG A 53 -8.74 6.76 -1.83
C ARG A 53 -8.34 8.08 -2.50
N ALA A 54 -7.24 8.68 -2.05
CA ALA A 54 -6.69 9.89 -2.67
C ALA A 54 -6.16 9.62 -4.09
N GLN A 55 -5.78 8.39 -4.39
CA GLN A 55 -5.25 7.97 -5.70
C GLN A 55 -6.30 7.30 -6.60
N LEU A 56 -7.57 7.23 -6.16
CA LEU A 56 -8.59 6.41 -6.83
C LEU A 56 -8.78 6.78 -8.30
N LYS A 57 -8.76 8.08 -8.62
CA LYS A 57 -8.90 8.56 -9.99
C LYS A 57 -7.77 8.01 -10.89
N TRP A 58 -6.52 8.17 -10.47
CA TRP A 58 -5.37 7.68 -11.24
C TRP A 58 -5.44 6.17 -11.46
N VAL A 59 -5.83 5.40 -10.44
CA VAL A 59 -5.99 3.94 -10.57
C VAL A 59 -7.06 3.61 -11.61
N GLN A 60 -8.23 4.26 -11.54
CA GLN A 60 -9.34 4.01 -12.45
C GLN A 60 -8.99 4.37 -13.90
N ASP A 61 -8.39 5.54 -14.12
CA ASP A 61 -7.95 5.99 -15.44
C ASP A 61 -6.92 5.02 -16.02
N THR A 62 -5.90 4.65 -15.23
CA THR A 62 -4.83 3.73 -15.66
C THR A 62 -5.40 2.37 -16.05
N ILE A 63 -6.34 1.82 -15.27
CA ILE A 63 -6.99 0.55 -15.61
C ILE A 63 -7.74 0.68 -16.95
N ALA A 64 -8.51 1.75 -17.14
CA ALA A 64 -9.26 1.97 -18.38
C ALA A 64 -8.34 2.08 -19.60
N GLU A 65 -7.25 2.83 -19.49
CA GLU A 65 -6.23 2.96 -20.54
C GLU A 65 -5.58 1.61 -20.88
N LEU A 66 -5.22 0.83 -19.86
CA LEU A 66 -4.61 -0.49 -20.05
C LEU A 66 -5.57 -1.48 -20.70
N GLU A 67 -6.86 -1.46 -20.34
CA GLU A 67 -7.87 -2.32 -20.97
C GLU A 67 -8.12 -1.92 -22.43
N LEU A 68 -8.19 -0.62 -22.74
CA LEU A 68 -8.29 -0.15 -24.12
C LEU A 68 -7.06 -0.58 -24.95
N ALA A 69 -5.87 -0.43 -24.39
CA ALA A 69 -4.63 -0.82 -25.06
C ALA A 69 -4.55 -2.33 -25.33
N LYS A 70 -5.14 -3.17 -24.46
CA LYS A 70 -5.27 -4.62 -24.71
C LYS A 70 -6.21 -4.90 -25.88
N GLN A 71 -7.35 -4.21 -25.96
CA GLN A 71 -8.33 -4.41 -27.03
C GLN A 71 -7.80 -4.03 -28.41
N LEU A 72 -6.96 -2.98 -28.49
CA LEU A 72 -6.34 -2.53 -29.74
C LEU A 72 -5.19 -3.44 -30.22
N LYS A 73 -4.68 -4.33 -29.37
CA LYS A 73 -3.64 -5.31 -29.70
C LYS A 73 -4.21 -6.66 -30.14
N ASN A 74 -5.54 -6.83 -30.08
CA ASN A 74 -6.29 -7.98 -30.59
C ASN A 74 -6.89 -7.65 -31.96
#